data_AF-A0A0R3S5C6-F1
#
_entry.id   AF-A0A0R3S5C6-F1
#
_cell.length_a   1.000
_cell.length_b   1.000
_cell.length_c   1.000
_cell.angle_alpha   90.00
_cell.angle_beta   90.00
_cell.angle_gamma   90.00
#
_symmetry.space_group_name_H-M   'P 1'
#
loop_
_entity.id
_entity.type
_entity.pdbx_description
1 polymer ?
#
loop_
_entity_poly.entity_id
_entity_poly.type
_entity_poly.pdbx_seq_one_letter_code
_entity_poly.pdbx_strand_id
1 'polypeptide(L)'
;MKLSIKSPDGQIEVFDEVDKWSFSTLRRQVIQRFNLKRDFSLFFGSRELPVDDTKLFESDMEFVSGDRLRLVINEKGLSSIGSSGSSSKFWAGSGSKNSDNSENNKTVFEIVLDEMKQKGFECIGHKDDGTRWTFRHPDSVLIGEVDFRVYNDRLVKYVHATASIYHPSSRYFLEPVVLEEKSEDLRKKVSKYLVLPLKLALLGHENRFLRMLGISVIAEYLFEMLDPKSLLRLERTNRYAFNICRSPRMGRIWKLYCQRDFGKGNYCAF
;
A
#
# COMPACT_ATOMS: atom_id res chain seq x y z
N MET A 1 -18.10 -21.44 13.58
CA MET A 1 -17.42 -20.38 12.77
C MET A 1 -16.76 -19.36 13.69
N LYS A 2 -15.63 -18.73 13.30
CA LYS A 2 -14.95 -17.71 14.12
C LYS A 2 -14.91 -16.35 13.41
N LEU A 3 -15.20 -15.27 14.14
CA LEU A 3 -15.05 -13.89 13.66
C LEU A 3 -14.18 -13.09 14.62
N SER A 4 -13.34 -12.21 14.07
CA SER A 4 -12.59 -11.23 14.86
C SER A 4 -13.17 -9.83 14.65
N ILE A 5 -13.21 -9.01 15.69
CA ILE A 5 -13.68 -7.63 15.61
C ILE A 5 -12.57 -6.73 16.10
N LYS A 6 -12.21 -5.72 15.32
CA LYS A 6 -11.23 -4.70 15.69
C LYS A 6 -11.92 -3.39 15.99
N SER A 7 -11.71 -2.86 17.19
CA SER A 7 -12.17 -1.53 17.61
C SER A 7 -11.29 -0.39 17.10
N PRO A 8 -11.77 0.87 17.15
CA PRO A 8 -11.01 2.03 16.69
C PRO A 8 -9.69 2.26 17.45
N ASP A 9 -9.64 1.91 18.73
CA ASP A 9 -8.45 1.98 19.58
C ASP A 9 -7.47 0.80 19.37
N GLY A 10 -7.82 -0.13 18.48
CA GLY A 10 -6.97 -1.24 18.08
C GLY A 10 -7.12 -2.51 18.92
N GLN A 11 -8.01 -2.55 19.91
CA GLN A 11 -8.37 -3.79 20.60
C GLN A 11 -9.03 -4.78 19.61
N ILE A 12 -8.70 -6.06 19.75
CA ILE A 12 -9.25 -7.13 18.92
C ILE A 12 -9.88 -8.17 19.83
N GLU A 13 -11.15 -8.47 19.60
CA GLU A 13 -11.87 -9.56 20.26
C GLU A 13 -12.20 -10.65 19.26
N VAL A 14 -12.10 -11.90 19.69
CA VAL A 14 -12.46 -13.07 18.89
C VAL A 14 -13.72 -13.70 19.45
N PHE A 15 -14.67 -13.93 18.56
CA PHE A 15 -15.95 -14.57 18.84
C PHE A 15 -15.95 -15.93 18.15
N ASP A 16 -16.02 -16.97 18.97
CA ASP A 16 -16.10 -18.36 18.53
C ASP A 16 -17.58 -18.80 18.41
N GLU A 17 -17.82 -19.83 17.59
CA GLU A 17 -19.15 -20.47 17.42
C GLU A 17 -20.27 -19.51 16.97
N VAL A 18 -19.93 -18.55 16.11
CA VAL A 18 -20.89 -17.53 15.62
C VAL A 18 -21.80 -18.00 14.48
N ASP A 19 -21.70 -19.26 14.07
CA ASP A 19 -22.44 -19.85 12.94
C ASP A 19 -23.97 -19.80 13.11
N LYS A 20 -24.45 -19.78 14.35
CA LYS A 20 -25.88 -19.69 14.67
C LYS A 20 -26.33 -18.30 15.09
N TRP A 21 -25.44 -17.31 15.08
CA TRP A 21 -25.75 -15.99 15.58
C TRP A 21 -26.49 -15.17 14.52
N SER A 22 -27.38 -14.31 14.98
CA SER A 22 -27.93 -13.20 14.21
C SER A 22 -27.05 -11.96 14.29
N PHE A 23 -27.25 -10.98 13.41
CA PHE A 23 -26.58 -9.68 13.53
C PHE A 23 -26.88 -8.99 14.86
N SER A 24 -28.13 -9.07 15.34
CA SER A 24 -28.53 -8.56 16.65
C SER A 24 -27.80 -9.25 17.82
N THR A 25 -27.61 -10.57 17.74
CA THR A 25 -26.88 -11.37 18.75
C THR A 25 -25.41 -10.97 18.75
N LEU A 26 -24.81 -10.87 17.57
CA LEU A 26 -23.43 -10.41 17.42
C LEU A 26 -23.25 -9.02 18.04
N ARG A 27 -24.10 -8.05 17.73
CA ARG A 27 -24.04 -6.70 18.30
C ARG A 27 -24.13 -6.71 19.83
N ARG A 28 -25.01 -7.53 20.42
CA ARG A 28 -25.12 -7.65 21.88
C ARG A 28 -23.81 -8.16 22.51
N GLN A 29 -23.18 -9.14 21.87
CA GLN A 29 -21.90 -9.69 22.30
C GLN A 29 -20.77 -8.65 22.17
N VAL A 30 -20.77 -7.84 21.10
CA VAL A 30 -19.84 -6.73 20.93
C VAL A 30 -20.00 -5.70 22.05
N ILE A 31 -21.24 -5.29 22.38
CA ILE A 31 -21.50 -4.34 23.48
C ILE A 31 -20.92 -4.86 24.80
N GLN A 32 -21.17 -6.13 25.11
CA GLN A 32 -20.71 -6.74 26.35
C GLN A 32 -19.19 -6.84 26.42
N ARG A 33 -18.53 -7.31 25.35
CA ARG A 33 -17.07 -7.53 25.37
C ARG A 33 -16.24 -6.26 25.26
N PHE A 34 -16.69 -5.30 24.45
CA PHE A 34 -16.00 -4.01 24.31
C PHE A 34 -16.49 -2.96 25.31
N ASN A 35 -17.41 -3.33 26.22
CA ASN A 35 -18.01 -2.43 27.22
C ASN A 35 -18.51 -1.10 26.60
N LEU A 36 -19.19 -1.21 25.46
CA LEU A 36 -19.57 -0.04 24.66
C LEU A 36 -20.75 0.70 25.32
N LYS A 37 -20.56 2.00 25.57
CA LYS A 37 -21.58 2.92 26.11
C LYS A 37 -22.21 3.82 25.04
N ARG A 38 -21.71 3.75 23.81
CA ARG A 38 -22.12 4.60 22.68
C ARG A 38 -22.58 3.73 21.53
N ASP A 39 -23.38 4.31 20.64
CA ASP A 39 -23.77 3.64 19.41
C ASP A 39 -22.55 3.30 18.57
N PHE A 40 -22.69 2.23 17.80
CA PHE A 40 -21.64 1.75 16.93
C PHE A 40 -22.21 1.10 15.68
N SER A 41 -21.35 0.94 14.70
CA SER A 41 -21.60 0.22 13.45
C SER A 41 -20.51 -0.82 13.25
N LEU A 42 -20.90 -1.98 12.74
CA LEU A 42 -19.96 -3.04 12.37
C LEU A 42 -19.83 -3.05 10.85
N PHE A 43 -18.61 -3.20 10.35
CA PHE A 43 -18.33 -3.25 8.92
C PHE A 43 -17.59 -4.53 8.55
N PHE A 44 -18.00 -5.14 7.43
CA PHE A 44 -17.24 -6.18 6.74
C PHE A 44 -16.78 -5.63 5.40
N GLY A 45 -15.47 -5.46 5.25
CA GLY A 45 -14.90 -4.69 4.13
C GLY A 45 -15.46 -3.26 4.13
N SER A 46 -16.15 -2.89 3.05
CA SER A 46 -16.80 -1.58 2.88
C SER A 46 -18.29 -1.58 3.19
N ARG A 47 -18.88 -2.72 3.60
CA ARG A 47 -20.32 -2.86 3.86
C ARG A 47 -20.60 -2.78 5.35
N GLU A 48 -21.58 -1.97 5.73
CA GLU A 48 -22.12 -1.96 7.09
C GLU A 48 -22.99 -3.19 7.30
N LEU A 49 -22.84 -3.85 8.45
CA LEU A 49 -23.65 -5.00 8.82
C LEU A 49 -25.04 -4.54 9.23
N PRO A 50 -26.10 -5.28 8.87
CA PRO A 50 -27.44 -5.08 9.38
C PRO A 50 -27.50 -5.13 10.91
N VAL A 51 -28.59 -4.63 11.48
CA VAL A 51 -28.86 -4.61 12.93
C VAL A 51 -30.00 -5.57 13.30
N ASP A 52 -30.52 -6.30 12.32
CA ASP A 52 -31.70 -7.16 12.42
C ASP A 52 -31.38 -8.57 12.98
N ASP A 53 -32.42 -9.41 13.05
CA ASP A 53 -32.31 -10.78 13.52
C ASP A 53 -31.90 -11.77 12.41
N THR A 54 -31.49 -11.28 11.23
CA THR A 54 -31.03 -12.14 10.14
C THR A 54 -29.79 -12.92 10.60
N LYS A 55 -29.76 -14.23 10.35
CA LYS A 55 -28.60 -15.06 10.71
C LYS A 55 -27.40 -14.69 9.86
N LEU A 56 -26.22 -14.65 10.47
CA LEU A 56 -24.97 -14.30 9.80
C LEU A 56 -24.72 -15.19 8.57
N PHE A 57 -24.99 -16.49 8.68
CA PHE A 57 -24.75 -17.47 7.61
C PHE A 57 -25.83 -17.49 6.52
N GLU A 58 -26.99 -16.90 6.78
CA GLU A 58 -28.09 -16.78 5.81
C GLU A 58 -28.00 -15.45 5.04
N SER A 59 -27.03 -14.60 5.38
CA SER A 59 -26.82 -13.32 4.72
C SER A 59 -25.96 -13.45 3.46
N ASP A 60 -26.20 -12.58 2.47
CA ASP A 60 -25.42 -12.47 1.23
C ASP A 60 -23.97 -11.98 1.46
N MET A 61 -23.51 -11.90 2.71
CA MET A 61 -22.18 -11.39 3.08
C MET A 61 -21.09 -12.47 3.09
N GLU A 62 -21.39 -13.72 2.71
CA GLU A 62 -20.43 -14.82 2.48
C GLU A 62 -19.31 -14.92 3.52
N PHE A 63 -19.64 -14.81 4.81
CA PHE A 63 -18.62 -14.81 5.85
C PHE A 63 -17.89 -16.16 5.94
N VAL A 64 -16.56 -16.08 6.06
CA VAL A 64 -15.67 -17.22 6.27
C VAL A 64 -15.07 -17.17 7.67
N SER A 65 -14.77 -18.33 8.24
CA SER A 65 -14.11 -18.41 9.54
C SER A 65 -12.73 -17.75 9.51
N GLY A 66 -12.49 -16.81 10.42
CA GLY A 66 -11.27 -16.00 10.48
C GLY A 66 -11.46 -14.57 9.96
N ASP A 67 -12.62 -14.26 9.39
CA ASP A 67 -12.93 -12.93 8.91
C ASP A 67 -12.87 -11.87 10.02
N ARG A 68 -12.51 -10.65 9.61
CA ARG A 68 -12.34 -9.52 10.51
C ARG A 68 -13.34 -8.42 10.20
N LEU A 69 -14.16 -8.12 11.19
CA LEU A 69 -15.06 -6.96 11.20
C LEU A 69 -14.36 -5.74 11.80
N ARG A 70 -14.72 -4.57 11.30
CA ARG A 70 -14.32 -3.28 11.86
C ARG A 70 -15.46 -2.71 12.67
N LEU A 71 -15.20 -2.39 13.94
CA LEU A 71 -16.10 -1.66 14.81
C LEU A 71 -15.82 -0.15 14.67
N VAL A 72 -16.87 0.62 14.41
CA VAL A 72 -16.83 2.09 14.34
C VAL A 72 -17.78 2.63 15.40
N ILE A 73 -17.31 3.49 16.29
CA ILE A 73 -18.14 4.12 17.33
C ILE A 73 -18.72 5.42 16.75
N ASN A 74 -20.03 5.56 16.76
CA ASN A 74 -20.70 6.75 16.27
C ASN A 74 -20.62 7.85 17.35
N GLU A 75 -19.94 8.95 17.04
CA GLU A 75 -19.81 10.10 17.96
C GLU A 75 -21.10 10.91 18.10
N LYS A 76 -22.12 10.62 17.28
CA LYS A 76 -23.46 11.18 17.37
C LYS A 76 -24.40 10.10 17.91
N GLY A 77 -24.95 10.33 19.09
CA GLY A 77 -26.03 9.48 19.63
C GLY A 77 -27.23 9.47 18.69
N LEU A 78 -27.98 8.36 18.70
CA LEU A 78 -29.22 8.10 17.94
C LEU A 78 -29.95 9.37 17.45
N SER A 79 -29.79 9.70 16.17
CA SER A 79 -30.74 10.56 15.46
C SER A 79 -31.04 9.97 14.09
N SER A 80 -32.33 9.69 13.91
CA SER A 80 -32.98 9.08 12.76
C SER A 80 -32.72 9.77 11.42
N ILE A 81 -32.64 8.95 10.37
CA ILE A 81 -33.16 9.12 8.99
C ILE A 81 -33.24 10.55 8.42
N GLY A 82 -32.54 10.79 7.31
CA GLY A 82 -32.95 11.78 6.32
C GLY A 82 -31.83 12.42 5.50
N SER A 83 -31.60 11.87 4.30
CA SER A 83 -31.29 12.57 3.04
C SER A 83 -30.04 13.45 2.89
N SER A 84 -29.21 13.02 1.93
CA SER A 84 -28.67 13.78 0.78
C SER A 84 -28.17 15.21 1.00
N GLY A 85 -26.87 15.44 0.74
CA GLY A 85 -26.35 16.79 0.58
C GLY A 85 -24.84 16.83 0.38
N SER A 86 -24.42 16.77 -0.89
CA SER A 86 -23.10 17.19 -1.35
C SER A 86 -22.77 18.62 -0.87
N SER A 87 -21.57 18.86 -0.34
CA SER A 87 -20.85 20.10 -0.65
C SER A 87 -19.35 19.97 -0.39
N SER A 88 -18.58 20.16 -1.47
CA SER A 88 -17.17 20.52 -1.46
C SER A 88 -16.98 21.89 -0.81
N LYS A 89 -16.01 22.03 0.10
CA LYS A 89 -15.45 23.33 0.47
C LYS A 89 -13.93 23.30 0.34
N PHE A 90 -13.46 23.90 -0.75
CA PHE A 90 -12.11 24.38 -0.97
C PHE A 90 -11.75 25.43 0.09
N TRP A 91 -10.60 25.28 0.73
CA TRP A 91 -9.89 26.40 1.36
C TRP A 91 -8.52 26.53 0.70
N ALA A 92 -8.40 27.53 -0.17
CA ALA A 92 -7.13 28.06 -0.64
C ALA A 92 -6.63 29.07 0.40
N GLY A 93 -5.37 28.94 0.80
CA GLY A 93 -4.65 29.93 1.60
C GLY A 93 -3.20 29.99 1.13
N SER A 94 -2.91 30.95 0.26
CA SER A 94 -1.55 31.33 -0.15
C SER A 94 -0.92 32.23 0.93
N GLY A 95 0.34 31.96 1.26
CA GLY A 95 1.12 32.79 2.18
C GLY A 95 2.59 32.36 2.20
N SER A 96 3.40 33.00 1.37
CA SER A 96 4.87 32.94 1.38
C SER A 96 5.45 33.66 2.61
N LYS A 97 6.35 33.01 3.36
CA LYS A 97 7.48 33.62 4.08
C LYS A 97 8.64 32.62 4.24
N ASN A 98 9.85 33.18 4.14
CA ASN A 98 11.17 32.54 4.18
C ASN A 98 11.51 31.78 5.47
N SER A 99 12.43 30.82 5.28
CA SER A 99 13.45 30.27 6.19
C SER A 99 13.07 29.99 7.64
N ASP A 100 13.07 28.70 8.00
CA ASP A 100 13.94 28.25 9.10
C ASP A 100 14.12 26.72 9.06
N ASN A 101 15.37 26.30 9.28
CA ASN A 101 15.82 24.93 9.44
C ASN A 101 15.03 24.22 10.56
N SER A 102 13.95 23.53 10.20
CA SER A 102 13.20 22.63 11.09
C SER A 102 13.24 21.18 10.62
N GLU A 103 14.37 20.74 10.06
CA GLU A 103 14.50 19.41 9.45
C GLU A 103 14.32 18.21 10.40
N ASN A 104 14.17 18.41 11.71
CA ASN A 104 14.31 17.31 12.66
C ASN A 104 13.04 16.61 13.15
N ASN A 105 11.83 16.96 12.70
CA ASN A 105 10.62 16.24 13.16
C ASN A 105 9.54 16.06 12.07
N LYS A 106 9.91 15.85 10.80
CA LYS A 106 8.91 15.47 9.81
C LYS A 106 8.47 14.01 9.99
N THR A 107 7.17 13.77 10.02
CA THR A 107 6.62 12.41 10.11
C THR A 107 6.86 11.65 8.80
N VAL A 108 6.83 10.30 8.84
CA VAL A 108 6.94 9.47 7.61
C VAL A 108 5.91 9.90 6.56
N PHE A 109 4.70 10.22 7.01
CA PHE A 109 3.58 10.68 6.20
C PHE A 109 3.90 11.99 5.46
N GLU A 110 4.42 13.00 6.17
CA GLU A 110 4.84 14.27 5.57
C GLU A 110 5.96 14.09 4.55
N ILE A 111 6.95 13.26 4.86
CA ILE A 111 8.06 12.97 3.93
C ILE A 111 7.53 12.31 2.66
N VAL A 112 6.57 11.38 2.78
CA VAL A 112 5.94 10.76 1.61
C VAL A 112 5.14 11.78 0.80
N LEU A 113 4.36 12.66 1.43
CA LEU A 113 3.63 13.71 0.72
C LEU A 113 4.57 14.68 -0.01
N ASP A 114 5.65 15.11 0.66
CA ASP A 114 6.64 16.03 0.09
C ASP A 114 7.32 15.39 -1.13
N GLU A 115 7.78 14.14 -1.01
CA GLU A 115 8.42 13.43 -2.13
C GLU A 115 7.45 13.16 -3.28
N MET A 116 6.20 12.80 -2.98
CA MET A 116 5.16 12.63 -4.01
C MET A 116 4.92 13.94 -4.76
N LYS A 117 4.74 15.06 -4.05
CA LYS A 117 4.56 16.39 -4.68
C LYS A 117 5.76 16.79 -5.53
N GLN A 118 6.99 16.58 -5.03
CA GLN A 118 8.21 16.86 -5.80
C GLN A 118 8.32 16.05 -7.09
N LYS A 119 7.70 14.87 -7.14
CA LYS A 119 7.66 14.02 -8.33
C LYS A 119 6.45 14.27 -9.23
N GLY A 120 5.62 15.26 -8.93
CA GLY A 120 4.47 15.69 -9.74
C GLY A 120 3.16 15.00 -9.39
N PHE A 121 3.07 14.32 -8.25
CA PHE A 121 1.84 13.69 -7.80
C PHE A 121 0.92 14.66 -7.06
N GLU A 122 -0.38 14.50 -7.31
CA GLU A 122 -1.45 15.17 -6.58
C GLU A 122 -2.18 14.15 -5.70
N CYS A 123 -2.33 14.46 -4.41
CA CYS A 123 -3.14 13.63 -3.51
C CYS A 123 -4.61 14.00 -3.69
N ILE A 124 -5.42 13.07 -4.20
CA ILE A 124 -6.84 13.30 -4.57
C ILE A 124 -7.79 12.96 -3.42
N GLY A 125 -7.35 12.13 -2.47
CA GLY A 125 -8.22 11.74 -1.36
C GLY A 125 -7.54 10.87 -0.31
N HIS A 126 -8.09 10.96 0.90
CA HIS A 126 -7.73 10.13 2.04
C HIS A 126 -8.94 9.22 2.35
N LYS A 127 -8.72 7.91 2.35
CA LYS A 127 -9.69 6.92 2.83
C LYS A 127 -9.21 6.36 4.17
N ASP A 128 -10.15 5.92 5.00
CA ASP A 128 -9.92 5.18 6.25
C ASP A 128 -8.88 5.81 7.20
N ASP A 129 -9.34 6.60 8.18
CA ASP A 129 -8.57 7.16 9.31
C ASP A 129 -7.27 7.91 8.94
N GLY A 130 -7.12 8.32 7.67
CA GLY A 130 -5.92 8.97 7.15
C GLY A 130 -4.77 8.00 6.83
N THR A 131 -5.00 6.69 6.82
CA THR A 131 -3.98 5.66 6.57
C THR A 131 -3.88 5.21 5.12
N ARG A 132 -4.87 5.52 4.28
CA ARG A 132 -4.87 5.15 2.86
C ARG A 132 -5.00 6.39 1.99
N TRP A 133 -4.00 6.61 1.16
CA TRP A 133 -3.88 7.82 0.35
C TRP A 133 -3.95 7.51 -1.13
N THR A 134 -4.71 8.33 -1.85
CA THR A 134 -4.93 8.16 -3.29
C THR A 134 -4.21 9.26 -4.05
N PHE A 135 -3.39 8.89 -5.03
CA PHE A 135 -2.53 9.79 -5.79
C PHE A 135 -2.85 9.74 -7.28
N ARG A 136 -2.86 10.92 -7.91
CA ARG A 136 -2.85 11.11 -9.36
C ARG A 136 -1.48 11.59 -9.82
N HIS A 137 -1.10 11.21 -11.03
CA HIS A 137 -0.06 11.92 -11.76
C HIS A 137 -0.72 12.54 -13.01
N PRO A 138 -0.41 13.80 -13.39
CA PRO A 138 -1.01 14.44 -14.56
C PRO A 138 -0.77 13.64 -15.85
N ASP A 139 0.43 13.08 -15.99
CA ASP A 139 0.83 12.27 -17.14
C ASP A 139 0.32 10.80 -17.09
N SER A 140 -0.62 10.46 -16.20
CA SER A 140 -1.18 9.11 -16.07
C SER A 140 -2.70 9.14 -15.97
N VAL A 141 -3.36 8.29 -16.76
CA VAL A 141 -4.81 8.04 -16.67
C VAL A 141 -5.14 7.12 -15.47
N LEU A 142 -4.16 6.35 -15.00
CA LEU A 142 -4.31 5.46 -13.85
C LEU A 142 -4.14 6.20 -12.52
N ILE A 143 -4.72 5.62 -11.47
CA ILE A 143 -4.68 6.14 -10.10
C ILE A 143 -3.85 5.19 -9.23
N GLY A 144 -2.94 5.78 -8.44
CA GLY A 144 -2.16 5.08 -7.43
C GLY A 144 -2.80 5.19 -6.05
N GLU A 145 -2.66 4.17 -5.22
CA GLU A 145 -3.07 4.19 -3.83
C GLU A 145 -1.95 3.64 -2.96
N VAL A 146 -1.64 4.34 -1.87
CA VAL A 146 -0.66 3.90 -0.86
C VAL A 146 -1.39 3.68 0.46
N ASP A 147 -1.31 2.47 0.97
CA ASP A 147 -1.86 2.05 2.26
C ASP A 147 -0.72 1.99 3.28
N PHE A 148 -0.86 2.70 4.40
CA PHE A 148 0.13 2.80 5.45
C PHE A 148 -0.34 2.06 6.70
N ARG A 149 0.38 1.01 7.08
CA ARG A 149 0.17 0.32 8.36
C ARG A 149 1.24 0.74 9.36
N VAL A 150 0.81 1.41 10.41
CA VAL A 150 1.67 1.87 11.49
C VAL A 150 1.80 0.79 12.54
N TYR A 151 3.04 0.48 12.93
CA TYR A 151 3.41 -0.42 14.00
C TYR A 151 4.21 0.39 15.03
N ASN A 152 3.67 0.51 16.23
CA ASN A 152 4.35 1.16 17.34
C ASN A 152 5.04 0.10 18.18
N ASP A 153 6.36 0.01 18.06
CA ASP A 153 7.18 -0.62 19.09
C ASP A 153 7.53 0.46 20.14
N ARG A 154 7.78 0.06 21.39
CA ARG A 154 7.96 0.95 22.55
C ARG A 154 9.06 2.02 22.36
N LEU A 155 9.96 1.81 21.40
CA LEU A 155 11.10 2.68 21.10
C LEU A 155 11.08 3.26 19.68
N VAL A 156 10.39 2.61 18.74
CA VAL A 156 10.47 2.92 17.31
C VAL A 156 9.12 2.73 16.64
N LYS A 157 8.73 3.69 15.81
CA LYS A 157 7.52 3.61 14.99
C LYS A 157 7.89 3.20 13.56
N TYR A 158 7.38 2.05 13.14
CA TYR A 158 7.54 1.54 11.79
C TYR A 158 6.25 1.76 10.99
N VAL A 159 6.38 2.13 9.72
CA VAL A 159 5.28 2.31 8.80
C VAL A 159 5.51 1.39 7.62
N HIS A 160 4.63 0.41 7.47
CA HIS A 160 4.62 -0.46 6.30
C HIS A 160 3.74 0.17 5.24
N ALA A 161 4.36 0.68 4.17
CA ALA A 161 3.71 1.32 3.05
C ALA A 161 3.53 0.30 1.92
N THR A 162 2.28 0.05 1.54
CA THR A 162 1.92 -0.81 0.40
C THR A 162 1.32 0.06 -0.70
N ALA A 163 2.02 0.18 -1.83
CA ALA A 163 1.53 0.91 -2.97
C ALA A 163 0.81 -0.01 -3.96
N SER A 164 -0.21 0.50 -4.62
CA SER A 164 -0.99 -0.22 -5.61
C SER A 164 -1.54 0.71 -6.68
N ILE A 165 -1.89 0.15 -7.83
CA ILE A 165 -2.42 0.88 -8.98
C ILE A 165 -3.71 0.24 -9.42
N TYR A 166 -4.73 1.07 -9.62
CA TYR A 166 -6.01 0.65 -10.19
C TYR A 166 -5.90 0.66 -11.72
N HIS A 167 -5.92 -0.52 -12.33
CA HIS A 167 -6.07 -0.69 -13.76
C HIS A 167 -7.48 -1.22 -14.07
N PRO A 168 -8.09 -0.88 -15.22
CA PRO A 168 -9.44 -1.34 -15.55
C PRO A 168 -9.64 -2.86 -15.52
N SER A 169 -8.56 -3.63 -15.78
CA SER A 169 -8.61 -5.10 -15.77
C SER A 169 -8.36 -5.72 -14.40
N SER A 170 -7.61 -5.07 -13.53
CA SER A 170 -7.11 -5.66 -12.28
C SER A 170 -6.35 -4.63 -11.44
N ARG A 171 -6.25 -4.88 -10.14
CA ARG A 171 -5.42 -4.09 -9.23
C ARG A 171 -4.02 -4.68 -9.17
N TYR A 172 -3.01 -3.84 -9.31
CA TYR A 172 -1.60 -4.25 -9.23
C TYR A 172 -0.99 -3.72 -7.94
N PHE A 173 -0.37 -4.60 -7.16
CA PHE A 173 0.35 -4.24 -5.95
C PHE A 173 1.84 -4.15 -6.25
N LEU A 174 2.47 -3.10 -5.73
CA LEU A 174 3.92 -2.92 -5.75
C LEU A 174 4.52 -3.56 -4.51
N GLU A 175 5.84 -3.74 -4.53
CA GLU A 175 6.58 -4.29 -3.40
C GLU A 175 6.37 -3.41 -2.15
N PRO A 176 5.93 -4.00 -1.02
CA PRO A 176 5.76 -3.25 0.22
C PRO A 176 7.08 -2.72 0.77
N VAL A 177 7.04 -1.55 1.39
CA VAL A 177 8.23 -0.89 1.95
C VAL A 177 8.04 -0.67 3.44
N VAL A 178 9.00 -1.11 4.25
CA VAL A 178 9.05 -0.79 5.69
C VAL A 178 9.86 0.50 5.88
N LEU A 179 9.21 1.50 6.47
CA LEU A 179 9.76 2.82 6.74
C LEU A 179 9.89 3.01 8.25
N GLU A 180 11.06 3.37 8.72
CA GLU A 180 11.33 3.62 10.14
C GLU A 180 11.28 5.12 10.40
N GLU A 181 10.44 5.54 11.34
CA GLU A 181 10.35 6.95 11.73
C GLU A 181 11.65 7.38 12.44
N LYS A 182 12.16 8.58 12.11
CA LYS A 182 13.46 9.13 12.55
C LYS A 182 14.73 8.47 11.99
N SER A 183 14.61 7.58 10.99
CA SER A 183 15.79 7.09 10.27
C SER A 183 16.40 8.20 9.40
N GLU A 184 17.72 8.39 9.46
CA GLU A 184 18.45 9.38 8.63
C GLU A 184 18.25 9.15 7.12
N ASP A 185 18.08 7.89 6.72
CA ASP A 185 17.89 7.47 5.33
C ASP A 185 16.42 7.46 4.87
N LEU A 186 15.47 7.88 5.72
CA LEU A 186 14.03 7.74 5.48
C LEU A 186 13.58 8.38 4.15
N ARG A 187 14.00 9.62 3.90
CA ARG A 187 13.64 10.36 2.66
C ARG A 187 14.14 9.64 1.40
N LYS A 188 15.39 9.15 1.45
CA LYS A 188 16.00 8.37 0.37
C LYS A 188 15.27 7.04 0.15
N LYS A 189 14.87 6.35 1.23
CA LYS A 189 14.08 5.11 1.13
C LYS A 189 12.71 5.36 0.50
N VAL A 190 12.00 6.38 0.95
CA VAL A 190 10.69 6.79 0.39
C VAL A 190 10.81 7.10 -1.10
N SER A 191 11.74 7.97 -1.48
CA SER A 191 11.92 8.38 -2.87
C SER A 191 12.26 7.17 -3.78
N LYS A 192 13.16 6.29 -3.32
CA LYS A 192 13.71 5.19 -4.13
C LYS A 192 12.81 3.96 -4.20
N TYR A 193 12.15 3.60 -3.10
CA TYR A 193 11.44 2.33 -2.97
C TYR A 193 9.91 2.47 -3.02
N LEU A 194 9.37 3.67 -2.76
CA LEU A 194 7.92 3.91 -2.80
C LEU A 194 7.52 4.80 -3.99
N VAL A 195 8.07 6.02 -4.05
CA VAL A 195 7.62 7.03 -5.02
C VAL A 195 8.08 6.69 -6.44
N LEU A 196 9.36 6.34 -6.62
CA LEU A 196 9.90 6.02 -7.95
C LEU A 196 9.22 4.79 -8.58
N PRO A 197 9.05 3.64 -7.88
CA PRO A 197 8.33 2.50 -8.45
C PRO A 197 6.86 2.82 -8.78
N LEU A 198 6.18 3.60 -7.92
CA LEU A 198 4.81 4.03 -8.20
C LEU A 198 4.74 4.91 -9.45
N LYS A 199 5.67 5.85 -9.62
CA LYS A 199 5.77 6.68 -10.81
C LYS A 199 6.01 5.87 -12.06
N LEU A 200 6.96 4.93 -12.03
CA LEU A 200 7.24 4.07 -13.18
C LEU A 200 6.03 3.22 -13.56
N ALA A 201 5.32 2.66 -12.59
CA ALA A 201 4.19 1.80 -12.85
C ALA A 201 2.94 2.58 -13.32
N LEU A 202 2.76 3.83 -12.89
CA LEU A 202 1.70 4.72 -13.38
C LEU A 202 2.00 5.26 -14.78
N LEU A 203 3.21 5.78 -15.02
CA LEU A 203 3.60 6.30 -16.34
C LEU A 203 3.80 5.19 -17.38
N GLY A 204 4.19 4.00 -16.94
CA GLY A 204 4.30 2.80 -17.78
C GLY A 204 2.96 2.20 -18.20
N HIS A 205 1.82 2.86 -17.98
CA HIS A 205 0.52 2.31 -18.36
C HIS A 205 0.37 2.13 -19.88
N GLU A 206 0.92 3.01 -20.70
CA GLU A 206 0.91 2.85 -22.16
C GLU A 206 1.89 1.76 -22.64
N ASN A 207 2.89 1.43 -21.84
CA ASN A 207 3.92 0.46 -22.18
C ASN A 207 3.96 -0.69 -21.16
N ARG A 208 3.26 -1.80 -21.48
CA ARG A 208 3.22 -3.03 -20.65
C ARG A 208 4.60 -3.48 -20.18
N PHE A 209 5.66 -3.28 -20.98
CA PHE A 209 7.02 -3.66 -20.61
C PHE A 209 7.56 -2.81 -19.44
N LEU A 210 7.38 -1.49 -19.48
CA LEU A 210 7.77 -0.58 -18.39
C LEU A 210 6.96 -0.85 -17.11
N ARG A 211 5.71 -1.25 -17.24
CA ARG A 211 4.85 -1.65 -16.11
C ARG A 211 5.38 -2.89 -15.39
N MET A 212 5.81 -3.90 -16.13
CA MET A 212 6.36 -5.15 -15.60
C MET A 212 7.70 -4.92 -14.88
N LEU A 213 8.48 -3.91 -15.31
CA LEU A 213 9.73 -3.51 -14.66
C LEU A 213 9.54 -2.84 -13.28
N GLY A 214 8.31 -2.44 -12.92
CA GLY A 214 7.98 -1.93 -11.59
C GLY A 214 7.89 -3.00 -10.50
N ILE A 215 7.81 -4.28 -10.90
CA ILE A 215 7.78 -5.44 -9.99
C ILE A 215 9.18 -6.05 -10.00
N SER A 216 9.90 -5.97 -8.89
CA SER A 216 11.30 -6.37 -8.77
C SER A 216 11.57 -7.79 -9.27
N VAL A 217 10.76 -8.76 -8.86
CA VAL A 217 10.88 -10.18 -9.27
C VAL A 217 10.69 -10.38 -10.77
N ILE A 218 9.73 -9.67 -11.36
CA ILE A 218 9.42 -9.78 -12.80
C ILE A 218 10.48 -9.06 -13.62
N ALA A 219 10.94 -7.89 -13.15
CA ALA A 219 12.06 -7.18 -13.75
C ALA A 219 13.28 -8.09 -13.78
N GLU A 220 13.63 -8.72 -12.65
CA GLU A 220 14.74 -9.67 -12.55
C GLU A 220 14.61 -10.83 -13.54
N TYR A 221 13.45 -11.49 -13.60
CA TYR A 221 13.22 -12.58 -14.55
C TYR A 221 13.29 -12.13 -16.02
N LEU A 222 12.71 -10.97 -16.36
CA LEU A 222 12.76 -10.41 -17.71
C LEU A 222 14.20 -10.08 -18.13
N PHE A 223 14.98 -9.51 -17.21
CA PHE A 223 16.38 -9.22 -17.45
C PHE A 223 17.24 -10.50 -17.52
N GLU A 224 16.92 -11.55 -16.76
CA GLU A 224 17.56 -12.88 -16.89
C GLU A 224 17.31 -13.53 -18.26
N MET A 225 16.20 -13.20 -18.92
CA MET A 225 15.88 -13.66 -20.29
C MET A 225 16.58 -12.84 -21.39
N LEU A 226 17.08 -11.64 -21.09
CA LEU A 226 17.74 -10.81 -22.09
C LEU A 226 19.13 -11.35 -22.46
N ASP A 227 19.53 -11.11 -23.70
CA ASP A 227 20.87 -11.45 -24.13
C ASP A 227 21.91 -10.59 -23.38
N PRO A 228 23.13 -11.12 -23.18
CA PRO A 228 24.07 -10.47 -22.27
C PRO A 228 24.61 -9.13 -22.81
N LYS A 229 24.57 -8.89 -24.13
CA LYS A 229 24.92 -7.58 -24.72
C LYS A 229 23.85 -6.53 -24.45
N SER A 230 22.58 -6.91 -24.56
CA SER A 230 21.45 -6.04 -24.22
C SER A 230 21.44 -5.70 -22.74
N LEU A 231 21.73 -6.66 -21.86
CA LEU A 231 21.82 -6.41 -20.41
C LEU A 231 22.91 -5.39 -20.07
N LEU A 232 24.13 -5.56 -20.61
CA LEU A 232 25.25 -4.64 -20.38
C LEU A 232 24.99 -3.21 -20.89
N ARG A 233 24.23 -3.07 -21.98
CA ARG A 233 23.80 -1.75 -22.46
C ARG A 233 22.83 -1.07 -21.48
N LEU A 234 21.99 -1.86 -20.83
CA LEU A 234 20.97 -1.40 -19.89
C LEU A 234 21.52 -1.22 -18.46
N GLU A 235 22.68 -1.78 -18.14
CA GLU A 235 23.34 -1.63 -16.83
C GLU A 235 23.45 -0.17 -16.39
N ARG A 236 23.87 0.71 -17.31
CA ARG A 236 24.12 2.13 -17.00
C ARG A 236 22.84 2.93 -16.78
N THR A 237 21.71 2.44 -17.24
CA THR A 237 20.43 3.18 -17.26
C THR A 237 19.35 2.52 -16.40
N ASN A 238 19.51 1.26 -16.02
CA ASN A 238 18.52 0.49 -15.27
C ASN A 238 19.15 -0.24 -14.06
N ARG A 239 18.64 0.06 -12.87
CA ARG A 239 19.13 -0.51 -11.60
C ARG A 239 18.98 -2.03 -11.50
N TYR A 240 17.92 -2.60 -12.08
CA TYR A 240 17.72 -4.05 -12.04
C TYR A 240 18.71 -4.76 -12.97
N ALA A 241 18.94 -4.21 -14.17
CA ALA A 241 20.03 -4.68 -15.04
C ALA A 241 21.39 -4.59 -14.32
N PHE A 242 21.66 -3.49 -13.61
CA PHE A 242 22.87 -3.34 -12.80
C PHE A 242 22.98 -4.35 -11.65
N ASN A 243 21.90 -4.59 -10.92
CA ASN A 243 21.89 -5.57 -9.83
C ASN A 243 22.15 -6.99 -10.36
N ILE A 244 21.56 -7.34 -11.49
CA ILE A 244 21.77 -8.65 -12.14
C ILE A 244 23.21 -8.74 -12.65
N CYS A 245 23.76 -7.66 -13.22
CA CYS A 245 25.18 -7.50 -13.56
C CYS A 245 26.14 -7.56 -12.36
N ARG A 246 25.66 -7.71 -11.12
CA ARG A 246 26.48 -7.91 -9.92
C ARG A 246 26.08 -9.15 -9.13
N SER A 247 25.13 -9.94 -9.64
CA SER A 247 24.62 -11.12 -8.96
C SER A 247 25.44 -12.38 -9.32
N PRO A 248 25.41 -13.43 -8.48
CA PRO A 248 26.04 -14.73 -8.81
C PRO A 248 25.40 -15.42 -10.02
N ARG A 249 24.22 -14.97 -10.48
CA ARG A 249 23.46 -15.58 -11.60
C ARG A 249 24.02 -15.21 -12.99
N MET A 250 25.26 -14.73 -13.05
CA MET A 250 25.88 -14.04 -14.19
C MET A 250 26.77 -14.87 -15.12
N GLY A 251 26.77 -16.20 -15.05
CA GLY A 251 27.68 -17.03 -15.86
C GLY A 251 27.68 -16.69 -17.37
N ARG A 252 26.57 -16.18 -17.91
CA ARG A 252 26.42 -15.81 -19.33
C ARG A 252 27.12 -14.50 -19.73
N ILE A 253 27.24 -13.52 -18.83
CA ILE A 253 27.94 -12.24 -19.10
C ILE A 253 29.44 -12.41 -18.97
N TRP A 254 29.89 -13.14 -17.94
CA TRP A 254 31.28 -13.54 -17.80
C TRP A 254 31.78 -14.31 -19.02
N LYS A 255 30.98 -15.25 -19.53
CA LYS A 255 31.29 -15.95 -20.78
C LYS A 255 31.48 -15.01 -21.97
N LEU A 256 30.73 -13.90 -22.03
CA LEU A 256 30.84 -12.91 -23.10
C LEU A 256 32.11 -12.06 -22.98
N TYR A 257 32.50 -11.66 -21.77
CA TYR A 257 33.79 -11.02 -21.51
C TYR A 257 34.95 -11.96 -21.81
N CYS A 258 34.89 -13.21 -21.35
CA CYS A 258 35.90 -14.23 -21.65
C CYS A 258 36.06 -14.45 -23.15
N GLN A 259 34.95 -14.51 -23.90
CA GLN A 259 34.99 -14.63 -25.36
C GLN A 259 35.53 -13.39 -26.07
N ARG A 260 35.28 -12.19 -25.54
CA ARG A 260 35.81 -10.93 -26.10
C ARG A 260 37.31 -10.83 -25.88
N ASP A 261 37.77 -11.13 -24.66
CA ASP A 261 39.15 -10.85 -24.23
C ASP A 261 40.10 -12.01 -24.56
N PHE A 262 39.59 -13.25 -24.65
CA PHE A 262 40.38 -14.45 -24.91
C PHE A 262 39.94 -15.25 -26.15
N GLY A 263 39.01 -14.72 -26.96
CA GLY A 263 38.55 -15.36 -28.20
C GLY A 263 37.57 -16.54 -27.98
N LYS A 264 37.13 -17.17 -29.07
CA LYS A 264 36.22 -18.33 -29.02
C LYS A 264 37.01 -19.61 -28.69
N GLY A 265 37.01 -20.00 -27.41
CA GLY A 265 37.54 -21.27 -26.91
C GLY A 265 36.70 -21.81 -25.75
N ASN A 266 36.76 -23.12 -25.49
CA ASN A 266 36.05 -23.77 -24.40
C ASN A 266 36.62 -23.36 -23.04
N TYR A 267 36.23 -22.19 -22.55
CA TYR A 267 36.41 -21.81 -21.16
C TYR A 267 35.27 -22.45 -20.35
N CYS A 268 35.55 -23.63 -19.80
CA CYS A 268 34.64 -24.34 -18.92
C CYS A 268 34.64 -23.73 -17.52
N ALA A 269 33.42 -23.60 -16.99
CA ALA A 269 33.00 -23.59 -15.58
C ALA A 269 33.49 -22.44 -14.68
N PHE A 270 32.62 -21.43 -14.54
CA PHE A 270 32.32 -20.77 -13.26
C PHE A 270 30.81 -20.79 -13.04
#